data_AF-A0A0D2KIX4-F1
#
_entry.id   AF-A0A0D2KIX4-F1
#
_cell.length_a   1.000
_cell.length_b   1.000
_cell.length_c   1.000
_cell.angle_alpha   90.00
_cell.angle_beta   90.00
_cell.angle_gamma   90.00
#
_symmetry.space_group_name_H-M   'P 1'
#
loop_
_entity.id
_entity.type
_entity.pdbx_description
1 polymer ?
#
loop_
_entity_poly.entity_id
_entity_poly.type
_entity_poly.pdbx_seq_one_letter_code
_entity_poly.pdbx_strand_id
1 'polypeptide(L)'
;MTPDRILALFALLGLAAVALGAQEPASSYISCLNAEQSQDKQTVYSDFVSGKPVRLRLRKAWWSEKPARVPLTVTTGLTSSRLEQLAHQCASWRGPLSAAVYLVVKGDGKGGVGPEGEKALADAADAVATFHAKSEVADGCQLDVSLLYEVVADDVMTLLLPINTMRNYALLQARTRLVAMIDVDLLVSSSLTDWMEVKDNVDYLQRECAAKRVFVLPAFETPRNPDAAAAHRMAEQAVASDKKGLEALVSKRLVHQ
;
A
#
# COMPACT_ATOMS: atom_id res chain seq x y z
N MET A 1 66.11 -25.43 -33.69
CA MET A 1 65.83 -24.70 -34.94
C MET A 1 64.83 -25.55 -35.71
N THR A 2 63.60 -25.15 -36.06
CA THR A 2 62.85 -23.88 -35.95
C THR A 2 61.36 -24.23 -36.21
N PRO A 3 60.43 -23.34 -35.82
CA PRO A 3 58.98 -23.58 -35.74
C PRO A 3 58.32 -23.36 -37.11
N ASP A 4 57.04 -23.78 -37.28
CA ASP A 4 55.99 -22.97 -37.92
C ASP A 4 54.73 -23.79 -38.25
N ARG A 5 53.58 -23.10 -38.13
CA ARG A 5 52.23 -23.40 -38.68
C ARG A 5 51.26 -24.18 -37.80
N ILE A 6 50.83 -23.56 -36.69
CA ILE A 6 49.45 -23.67 -36.21
C ILE A 6 48.68 -22.48 -36.79
N LEU A 7 48.02 -22.70 -37.93
CA LEU A 7 47.16 -21.72 -38.57
C LEU A 7 45.74 -21.85 -38.01
N ALA A 8 45.41 -20.89 -37.15
CA ALA A 8 44.10 -20.28 -36.92
C ALA A 8 42.86 -21.00 -37.51
N LEU A 9 42.15 -21.74 -36.66
CA LEU A 9 40.72 -21.97 -36.83
C LEU A 9 39.97 -20.86 -36.06
N PHE A 10 39.68 -19.76 -36.76
CA PHE A 10 38.74 -18.73 -36.31
C PHE A 10 37.33 -19.33 -36.31
N ALA A 11 36.92 -19.93 -35.19
CA ALA A 11 35.52 -20.17 -34.90
C ALA A 11 34.97 -18.96 -34.15
N LEU A 12 34.39 -18.03 -34.91
CA LEU A 12 33.49 -16.99 -34.43
C LEU A 12 32.30 -17.63 -33.68
N LEU A 13 32.46 -17.84 -32.39
CA LEU A 13 31.34 -18.03 -31.47
C LEU A 13 30.78 -16.64 -31.15
N GLY A 14 29.92 -16.17 -32.04
CA GLY A 14 29.00 -15.08 -31.74
C GLY A 14 28.10 -15.52 -30.60
N LEU A 15 28.34 -14.98 -29.40
CA LEU A 15 27.36 -14.94 -28.32
C LEU A 15 26.18 -14.10 -28.81
N ALA A 16 25.20 -14.75 -29.42
CA ALA A 16 23.86 -14.20 -29.51
C ALA A 16 23.33 -14.13 -28.07
N ALA A 17 23.54 -12.98 -27.43
CA ALA A 17 22.82 -12.62 -26.22
C ALA A 17 21.34 -12.55 -26.60
N VAL A 18 20.61 -13.64 -26.36
CA VAL A 18 19.16 -13.60 -26.35
C VAL A 18 18.80 -12.68 -25.19
N ALA A 19 18.48 -11.43 -25.53
CA ALA A 19 17.81 -10.51 -24.63
C ALA A 19 16.44 -11.13 -24.33
N LEU A 20 16.38 -12.01 -23.33
CA LEU A 20 15.17 -12.25 -22.57
C LEU A 20 14.82 -10.87 -22.00
N GLY A 21 13.92 -10.16 -22.68
CA GLY A 21 13.40 -8.89 -22.20
C GLY A 21 12.95 -9.12 -20.76
N ALA A 22 13.67 -8.54 -19.81
CA ALA A 22 13.28 -8.56 -18.41
C ALA A 22 11.92 -7.86 -18.35
N GLN A 23 10.85 -8.65 -18.30
CA GLN A 23 9.51 -8.12 -18.13
C GLN A 23 9.52 -7.36 -16.82
N GLU A 24 9.18 -6.06 -16.86
CA GLU A 24 9.20 -5.23 -15.65
C GLU A 24 8.39 -5.93 -14.57
N PRO A 25 8.93 -6.11 -13.35
CA PRO A 25 8.26 -6.83 -12.27
C PRO A 25 6.82 -6.35 -12.02
N ALA A 26 6.56 -5.06 -12.24
CA ALA A 26 5.24 -4.46 -12.16
C ALA A 26 4.26 -5.05 -13.18
N SER A 27 4.69 -5.24 -14.43
CA SER A 27 3.83 -5.73 -15.52
C SER A 27 3.41 -7.19 -15.33
N SER A 28 4.34 -8.07 -14.91
CA SER A 28 4.01 -9.48 -14.64
C SER A 28 3.12 -9.63 -13.41
N TYR A 29 3.37 -8.85 -12.36
CA TYR A 29 2.51 -8.77 -11.16
C TYR A 29 1.07 -8.35 -11.51
N ILE A 30 0.92 -7.27 -12.29
CA ILE A 30 -0.39 -6.78 -12.73
C ILE A 30 -1.12 -7.80 -13.59
N SER A 31 -0.43 -8.36 -14.60
CA SER A 31 -1.03 -9.37 -15.47
C SER A 31 -1.47 -10.61 -14.70
N CYS A 32 -0.65 -11.11 -13.76
CA CYS A 32 -0.99 -12.26 -12.94
C CYS A 32 -2.24 -12.02 -12.08
N LEU A 33 -2.30 -10.87 -11.40
CA LEU A 33 -3.40 -10.58 -10.48
C LEU A 33 -4.72 -10.25 -11.20
N ASN A 34 -4.63 -9.69 -12.40
CA ASN A 34 -5.81 -9.39 -13.21
C ASN A 34 -6.30 -10.59 -14.03
N ALA A 35 -5.46 -11.59 -14.32
CA ALA A 35 -5.85 -12.78 -15.09
C ALA A 35 -6.95 -13.60 -14.41
N GLU A 36 -6.94 -13.63 -13.07
CA GLU A 36 -7.90 -14.37 -12.25
C GLU A 36 -9.19 -13.57 -11.95
N GLN A 37 -9.27 -12.30 -12.40
CA GLN A 37 -10.45 -11.47 -12.18
C GLN A 37 -11.52 -11.75 -13.24
N SER A 38 -12.78 -11.91 -12.81
CA SER A 38 -13.85 -12.19 -13.75
C SER A 38 -14.01 -11.04 -14.76
N GLN A 39 -14.30 -11.42 -16.02
CA GLN A 39 -14.58 -10.46 -17.08
C GLN A 39 -15.94 -9.78 -16.91
N ASP A 40 -16.72 -10.16 -15.88
CA ASP A 40 -17.93 -9.45 -15.55
C ASP A 40 -17.61 -7.99 -15.29
N LYS A 41 -18.57 -7.20 -15.73
CA LYS A 41 -18.33 -5.83 -16.09
C LYS A 41 -18.38 -4.88 -14.89
N GLN A 42 -19.25 -5.18 -13.91
CA GLN A 42 -19.49 -4.33 -12.74
C GLN A 42 -19.96 -5.16 -11.53
N THR A 43 -19.62 -4.72 -10.32
CA THR A 43 -20.15 -5.27 -9.06
C THR A 43 -21.45 -4.58 -8.69
N VAL A 44 -22.45 -5.39 -8.35
CA VAL A 44 -23.78 -4.95 -7.88
C VAL A 44 -23.95 -5.27 -6.39
N TYR A 45 -24.88 -4.58 -5.73
CA TYR A 45 -25.17 -4.76 -4.31
C TYR A 45 -25.61 -6.19 -3.96
N SER A 46 -26.33 -6.85 -4.86
CA SER A 46 -26.73 -8.25 -4.66
C SER A 46 -25.53 -9.22 -4.64
N ASP A 47 -24.42 -8.88 -5.29
CA ASP A 47 -23.18 -9.66 -5.22
C ASP A 47 -22.60 -9.61 -3.80
N PHE A 48 -22.56 -8.43 -3.19
CA PHE A 48 -22.12 -8.23 -1.81
C PHE A 48 -23.00 -9.01 -0.82
N VAL A 49 -24.32 -8.86 -0.91
CA VAL A 49 -25.28 -9.55 0.00
C VAL A 49 -25.21 -11.07 -0.15
N SER A 50 -24.93 -11.55 -1.36
CA SER A 50 -24.82 -13.00 -1.64
C SER A 50 -23.43 -13.56 -1.35
N GLY A 51 -22.50 -12.75 -0.84
CA GLY A 51 -21.13 -13.17 -0.52
C GLY A 51 -20.31 -13.56 -1.75
N LYS A 52 -20.60 -13.00 -2.92
CA LYS A 52 -19.77 -13.23 -4.11
C LYS A 52 -18.42 -12.52 -3.95
N PRO A 53 -17.34 -13.06 -4.54
CA PRO A 53 -16.05 -12.40 -4.55
C PRO A 53 -16.14 -11.00 -5.16
N VAL A 54 -15.42 -10.05 -4.55
CA VAL A 54 -15.24 -8.68 -5.07
C VAL A 54 -14.39 -8.73 -6.34
N ARG A 55 -14.62 -7.78 -7.26
CA ARG A 55 -13.95 -7.74 -8.57
C ARG A 55 -12.90 -6.64 -8.61
N LEU A 56 -11.86 -6.80 -7.79
CA LEU A 56 -10.77 -5.83 -7.70
C LEU A 56 -9.76 -6.03 -8.82
N ARG A 57 -9.46 -4.96 -9.55
CA ARG A 57 -8.45 -4.93 -10.60
C ARG A 57 -7.28 -4.08 -10.17
N LEU A 58 -6.07 -4.55 -10.43
CA LEU A 58 -4.86 -3.79 -10.20
C LEU A 58 -4.59 -2.89 -11.42
N ARG A 59 -4.62 -1.57 -11.21
CA ARG A 59 -4.33 -0.58 -12.26
C ARG A 59 -2.84 -0.38 -12.44
N LYS A 60 -2.13 -0.15 -11.34
CA LYS A 60 -0.67 0.06 -11.28
C LYS A 60 -0.12 -0.36 -9.93
N ALA A 61 1.18 -0.63 -9.90
CA ALA A 61 1.91 -0.97 -8.70
C ALA A 61 3.30 -0.34 -8.77
N TRP A 62 3.82 0.08 -7.62
CA TRP A 62 5.12 0.71 -7.45
C TRP A 62 5.85 0.03 -6.30
N TRP A 63 7.17 -0.08 -6.44
CA TRP A 63 8.06 -0.62 -5.42
C TRP A 63 9.11 0.41 -5.07
N SER A 64 9.41 0.50 -3.79
CA SER A 64 10.50 1.33 -3.29
C SER A 64 11.85 0.69 -3.58
N GLU A 65 12.80 1.52 -3.97
CA GLU A 65 14.21 1.16 -4.16
C GLU A 65 15.00 1.27 -2.84
N LYS A 66 14.40 1.83 -1.78
CA LYS A 66 15.04 1.90 -0.48
C LYS A 66 15.35 0.51 0.08
N PRO A 67 16.49 0.33 0.77
CA PRO A 67 16.75 -0.91 1.48
C PRO A 67 15.81 -1.04 2.69
N ALA A 68 15.36 -2.27 2.96
CA ALA A 68 14.63 -2.58 4.18
C ALA A 68 15.53 -2.40 5.41
N ARG A 69 15.15 -1.51 6.34
CA ARG A 69 15.91 -1.29 7.60
C ARG A 69 15.67 -2.38 8.65
N VAL A 70 14.45 -2.91 8.69
CA VAL A 70 14.02 -3.92 9.67
C VAL A 70 13.20 -5.03 8.98
N PRO A 71 13.19 -6.27 9.50
CA PRO A 71 12.54 -7.41 8.86
C PRO A 71 11.04 -7.53 9.20
N LEU A 72 10.35 -6.40 9.25
CA LEU A 72 8.91 -6.29 9.50
C LEU A 72 8.27 -5.37 8.45
N THR A 73 7.29 -5.87 7.71
CA THR A 73 6.49 -5.04 6.81
C THR A 73 5.20 -4.62 7.50
N VAL A 74 4.98 -3.30 7.59
CA VAL A 74 3.67 -2.76 7.94
C VAL A 74 2.79 -2.81 6.70
N THR A 75 1.62 -3.43 6.80
CA THR A 75 0.67 -3.55 5.70
C THR A 75 -0.58 -2.76 6.00
N THR A 76 -1.04 -1.95 5.04
CA THR A 76 -2.23 -1.11 5.23
C THR A 76 -3.10 -1.04 3.97
N GLY A 77 -4.38 -0.75 4.16
CA GLY A 77 -5.35 -0.53 3.10
C GLY A 77 -6.03 0.82 3.29
N LEU A 78 -6.23 1.56 2.20
CA LEU A 78 -6.78 2.91 2.23
C LEU A 78 -7.55 3.25 0.95
N THR A 79 -8.40 4.27 1.01
CA THR A 79 -8.97 4.90 -0.20
C THR A 79 -7.97 5.90 -0.78
N SER A 80 -8.14 6.26 -2.05
CA SER A 80 -7.32 7.30 -2.71
C SER A 80 -7.35 8.66 -2.00
N SER A 81 -8.41 8.96 -1.24
CA SER A 81 -8.53 10.20 -0.44
C SER A 81 -7.64 10.24 0.80
N ARG A 82 -7.05 9.10 1.23
CA ARG A 82 -6.30 8.99 2.49
C ARG A 82 -4.77 8.92 2.31
N LEU A 83 -4.28 9.45 1.20
CA LEU A 83 -2.83 9.48 0.93
C LEU A 83 -2.06 10.34 1.95
N GLU A 84 -2.69 11.35 2.56
CA GLU A 84 -2.08 12.15 3.62
C GLU A 84 -1.87 11.33 4.91
N GLN A 85 -2.85 10.52 5.33
CA GLN A 85 -2.71 9.61 6.45
C GLN A 85 -1.58 8.59 6.19
N LEU A 86 -1.49 8.06 4.96
CA LEU A 86 -0.39 7.18 4.56
C LEU A 86 0.98 7.89 4.64
N ALA A 87 1.04 9.18 4.28
CA ALA A 87 2.25 9.99 4.42
C ALA A 87 2.70 10.06 5.90
N HIS A 88 1.75 10.29 6.81
CA HIS A 88 2.02 10.33 8.24
C HIS A 88 2.45 8.97 8.79
N GLN A 89 1.80 7.89 8.36
CA GLN A 89 2.18 6.54 8.74
C GLN A 89 3.60 6.21 8.26
N CYS A 90 3.92 6.53 6.99
CA CYS A 90 5.25 6.36 6.42
C CYS A 90 6.32 7.22 7.12
N ALA A 91 5.98 8.42 7.59
CA ALA A 91 6.89 9.26 8.37
C ALA A 91 7.15 8.68 9.78
N SER A 92 6.15 8.02 10.39
CA SER A 92 6.29 7.39 11.71
C SER A 92 7.07 6.07 11.69
N TRP A 93 7.03 5.35 10.56
CA TRP A 93 7.62 4.03 10.41
C TRP A 93 8.85 4.06 9.49
N ARG A 94 10.03 3.70 9.98
CA ARG A 94 11.28 3.71 9.19
C ARG A 94 11.59 2.39 8.49
N GLY A 95 10.68 1.42 8.56
CA GLY A 95 10.82 0.10 7.93
C GLY A 95 10.05 -0.03 6.61
N PRO A 96 9.98 -1.27 6.08
CA PRO A 96 9.11 -1.63 4.96
C PRO A 96 7.63 -1.35 5.24
N LEU A 97 6.95 -0.69 4.30
CA LEU A 97 5.51 -0.44 4.31
C LEU A 97 4.91 -0.87 2.97
N SER A 98 3.83 -1.64 3.01
CA SER A 98 3.09 -2.07 1.83
C SER A 98 1.64 -1.58 1.89
N ALA A 99 1.20 -0.82 0.89
CA ALA A 99 -0.10 -0.16 0.87
C ALA A 99 -0.97 -0.59 -0.31
N ALA A 100 -2.23 -0.92 -0.05
CA ALA A 100 -3.27 -1.11 -1.06
C ALA A 100 -4.20 0.10 -1.11
N VAL A 101 -4.07 0.92 -2.15
CA VAL A 101 -4.93 2.08 -2.42
C VAL A 101 -6.13 1.63 -3.25
N TYR A 102 -7.34 1.86 -2.76
CA TYR A 102 -8.59 1.51 -3.43
C TYR A 102 -9.29 2.73 -4.01
N LEU A 103 -9.71 2.60 -5.28
CA LEU A 103 -10.60 3.54 -5.95
C LEU A 103 -11.87 2.81 -6.39
N VAL A 104 -13.02 3.24 -5.90
CA VAL A 104 -14.30 2.80 -6.45
C VAL A 104 -14.65 3.65 -7.68
N VAL A 105 -15.07 2.99 -8.75
CA VAL A 105 -15.43 3.67 -10.00
C VAL A 105 -16.88 3.34 -10.34
N LYS A 106 -17.72 4.37 -10.46
CA LYS A 106 -19.08 4.19 -10.97
C LYS A 106 -19.01 3.81 -12.44
N GLY A 107 -19.61 2.69 -12.80
CA GLY A 107 -19.58 2.23 -14.17
C GLY A 107 -20.52 3.00 -15.11
N ASP A 108 -20.28 2.92 -16.41
CA ASP A 108 -20.97 3.67 -17.47
C ASP A 108 -22.39 3.18 -17.83
N GLY A 109 -22.96 2.28 -17.02
CA GLY A 109 -24.22 1.58 -17.31
C GLY A 109 -24.18 0.56 -18.46
N LYS A 110 -23.08 0.48 -19.23
CA LYS A 110 -22.83 -0.54 -20.28
C LYS A 110 -21.87 -1.63 -19.80
N GLY A 111 -21.56 -1.59 -18.51
CA GLY A 111 -20.63 -2.50 -17.89
C GLY A 111 -19.15 -2.10 -18.05
N GLY A 112 -18.87 -0.89 -18.54
CA GLY A 112 -17.53 -0.35 -18.63
C GLY A 112 -17.22 0.61 -17.49
N VAL A 113 -15.96 1.05 -17.46
CA VAL A 113 -15.47 2.16 -16.64
C VAL A 113 -16.02 3.51 -17.16
N GLY A 114 -16.19 3.64 -18.47
CA GLY A 114 -16.58 4.89 -19.12
C GLY A 114 -15.47 5.97 -19.12
N PRO A 115 -15.67 7.09 -19.83
CA PRO A 115 -14.67 8.16 -19.93
C PRO A 115 -14.36 8.84 -18.59
N GLU A 116 -15.38 9.10 -17.78
CA GLU A 116 -15.23 9.73 -16.46
C GLU A 116 -14.45 8.82 -15.49
N GLY A 117 -14.77 7.53 -15.48
CA GLY A 117 -14.05 6.55 -14.67
C GLY A 117 -12.60 6.38 -15.12
N GLU A 118 -12.31 6.38 -16.43
CA GLU A 118 -10.93 6.28 -16.92
C GLU A 118 -10.13 7.53 -16.56
N LYS A 119 -10.75 8.71 -16.61
CA LYS A 119 -10.15 9.93 -16.11
C LYS A 119 -9.84 9.83 -14.61
N ALA A 120 -10.80 9.39 -13.79
CA ALA A 120 -10.58 9.22 -12.35
C ALA A 120 -9.46 8.22 -12.04
N LEU A 121 -9.37 7.12 -12.81
CA LEU A 121 -8.28 6.14 -12.69
C LEU A 121 -6.93 6.72 -13.08
N ALA A 122 -6.87 7.54 -14.13
CA ALA A 122 -5.65 8.23 -14.55
C ALA A 122 -5.21 9.24 -13.48
N ASP A 123 -6.11 10.10 -13.02
CA ASP A 123 -5.84 11.10 -11.98
C ASP A 123 -5.36 10.42 -10.67
N ALA A 124 -6.00 9.32 -10.26
CA ALA A 124 -5.57 8.56 -9.10
C ALA A 124 -4.20 7.90 -9.31
N ALA A 125 -3.92 7.36 -10.50
CA ALA A 125 -2.62 6.77 -10.80
C ALA A 125 -1.50 7.81 -10.76
N ASP A 126 -1.74 9.02 -11.27
CA ASP A 126 -0.78 10.12 -11.26
C ASP A 126 -0.57 10.66 -9.82
N ALA A 127 -1.64 10.74 -9.03
CA ALA A 127 -1.55 11.12 -7.61
C ALA A 127 -0.72 10.11 -6.80
N VAL A 128 -0.98 8.81 -6.97
CA VAL A 128 -0.22 7.75 -6.27
C VAL A 128 1.23 7.69 -6.75
N ALA A 129 1.48 7.84 -8.07
CA ALA A 129 2.84 7.88 -8.60
C ALA A 129 3.63 9.07 -8.03
N THR A 130 3.01 10.26 -7.99
CA THR A 130 3.61 11.47 -7.41
C THR A 130 3.88 11.29 -5.92
N PHE A 131 2.93 10.70 -5.18
CA PHE A 131 3.06 10.41 -3.77
C PHE A 131 4.21 9.43 -3.49
N HIS A 132 4.29 8.34 -4.26
CA HIS A 132 5.36 7.35 -4.14
C HIS A 132 6.72 7.97 -4.43
N ALA A 133 6.87 8.73 -5.53
CA ALA A 133 8.12 9.40 -5.86
C ALA A 133 8.59 10.38 -4.77
N LYS A 134 7.66 11.10 -4.11
CA LYS A 134 7.98 11.93 -2.94
C LYS A 134 8.43 11.10 -1.74
N SER A 135 7.77 9.96 -1.52
CA SER A 135 8.10 9.04 -0.43
C SER A 135 9.50 8.46 -0.62
N GLU A 136 9.95 8.22 -1.85
CA GLU A 136 11.29 7.69 -2.16
C GLU A 136 12.44 8.60 -1.72
N VAL A 137 12.26 9.93 -1.81
CA VAL A 137 13.29 10.89 -1.43
C VAL A 137 13.15 11.41 0.01
N ALA A 138 12.00 11.18 0.65
CA ALA A 138 11.78 11.55 2.04
C ALA A 138 12.48 10.56 3.01
N ASP A 139 12.92 11.06 4.16
CA ASP A 139 13.26 10.17 5.27
C ASP A 139 11.97 9.61 5.88
N GLY A 140 11.92 8.30 6.07
CA GLY A 140 10.71 7.57 6.43
C GLY A 140 10.75 6.13 5.93
N CYS A 141 9.57 5.59 5.61
CA CYS A 141 9.41 4.21 5.22
C CYS A 141 10.01 3.86 3.84
N GLN A 142 10.17 2.55 3.61
CA GLN A 142 10.36 1.93 2.30
C GLN A 142 8.98 1.52 1.79
N LEU A 143 8.39 2.31 0.87
CA LEU A 143 6.98 2.21 0.49
C LEU A 143 6.77 1.39 -0.79
N ASP A 144 6.15 0.23 -0.69
CA ASP A 144 5.54 -0.46 -1.84
C ASP A 144 4.04 -0.12 -1.88
N VAL A 145 3.49 0.20 -3.06
CA VAL A 145 2.07 0.59 -3.19
C VAL A 145 1.40 -0.01 -4.42
N SER A 146 0.15 -0.45 -4.25
CA SER A 146 -0.72 -0.96 -5.30
C SER A 146 -1.97 -0.11 -5.43
N LEU A 147 -2.29 0.37 -6.63
CA LEU A 147 -3.57 1.04 -6.93
C LEU A 147 -4.57 0.04 -7.51
N LEU A 148 -5.56 -0.28 -6.70
CA LEU A 148 -6.67 -1.16 -7.01
C LEU A 148 -7.91 -0.34 -7.36
N TYR A 149 -8.76 -0.89 -8.21
CA TYR A 149 -10.07 -0.34 -8.48
C TYR A 149 -11.14 -1.40 -8.64
N GLU A 150 -12.37 -1.03 -8.36
CA GLU A 150 -13.55 -1.83 -8.63
C GLU A 150 -14.57 -0.98 -9.39
N VAL A 151 -15.17 -1.56 -10.44
CA VAL A 151 -16.25 -0.90 -11.17
C VAL A 151 -17.57 -1.35 -10.58
N VAL A 152 -18.40 -0.42 -10.14
CA VAL A 152 -19.66 -0.71 -9.45
C VAL A 152 -20.86 -0.16 -10.21
N ALA A 153 -21.99 -0.88 -10.16
CA ALA A 153 -23.22 -0.48 -10.84
C ALA A 153 -24.19 0.30 -9.95
N ASP A 154 -24.21 0.02 -8.63
CA ASP A 154 -25.14 0.63 -7.68
C ASP A 154 -24.49 1.77 -6.88
N ASP A 155 -25.25 2.81 -6.52
CA ASP A 155 -24.70 3.93 -5.75
C ASP A 155 -24.28 3.50 -4.35
N VAL A 156 -25.02 2.58 -3.73
CA VAL A 156 -24.68 2.02 -2.41
C VAL A 156 -23.32 1.33 -2.41
N MET A 157 -22.92 0.71 -3.53
CA MET A 157 -21.62 0.06 -3.64
C MET A 157 -20.46 1.07 -3.62
N THR A 158 -20.70 2.34 -3.98
CA THR A 158 -19.68 3.40 -3.87
C THR A 158 -19.32 3.74 -2.41
N LEU A 159 -20.15 3.32 -1.46
CA LEU A 159 -19.97 3.54 -0.02
C LEU A 159 -19.32 2.35 0.69
N LEU A 160 -19.14 1.21 0.01
CA LEU A 160 -18.60 -0.01 0.60
C LEU A 160 -17.12 -0.17 0.26
N LEU A 161 -16.34 -0.63 1.25
CA LEU A 161 -14.92 -0.95 1.08
C LEU A 161 -14.69 -2.46 1.23
N PRO A 162 -14.01 -3.10 0.27
CA PRO A 162 -13.65 -4.52 0.36
C PRO A 162 -12.40 -4.73 1.26
N ILE A 163 -12.50 -4.33 2.53
CA ILE A 163 -11.37 -4.22 3.47
C ILE A 163 -10.54 -5.51 3.55
N ASN A 164 -11.18 -6.68 3.65
CA ASN A 164 -10.48 -7.95 3.77
C ASN A 164 -9.68 -8.29 2.51
N THR A 165 -10.22 -8.00 1.33
CA THR A 165 -9.50 -8.25 0.08
C THR A 165 -8.35 -7.25 -0.09
N MET A 166 -8.55 -5.98 0.29
CA MET A 166 -7.49 -4.97 0.29
C MET A 166 -6.31 -5.38 1.19
N ARG A 167 -6.58 -5.96 2.37
CA ARG A 167 -5.55 -6.49 3.27
C ARG A 167 -4.70 -7.57 2.59
N ASN A 168 -5.33 -8.47 1.84
CA ASN A 168 -4.62 -9.49 1.07
C ASN A 168 -3.73 -8.84 0.00
N TYR A 169 -4.22 -7.86 -0.75
CA TYR A 169 -3.39 -7.15 -1.75
C TYR A 169 -2.22 -6.39 -1.12
N ALA A 170 -2.40 -5.75 0.04
CA ALA A 170 -1.31 -5.12 0.77
C ALA A 170 -0.27 -6.16 1.21
N LEU A 171 -0.70 -7.38 1.59
CA LEU A 171 0.23 -8.46 1.93
C LEU A 171 1.03 -8.98 0.73
N LEU A 172 0.49 -8.95 -0.49
CA LEU A 172 1.16 -9.48 -1.69
C LEU A 172 2.45 -8.74 -2.05
N GLN A 173 2.58 -7.46 -1.69
CA GLN A 173 3.80 -6.69 -1.87
C GLN A 173 4.74 -6.73 -0.66
N ALA A 174 4.37 -7.39 0.45
CA ALA A 174 5.25 -7.52 1.60
C ALA A 174 6.46 -8.41 1.28
N ARG A 175 7.67 -7.88 1.51
CA ARG A 175 8.95 -8.55 1.18
C ARG A 175 9.69 -9.10 2.40
N THR A 176 9.06 -9.14 3.58
CA THR A 176 9.66 -9.60 4.83
C THR A 176 8.91 -10.80 5.40
N ARG A 177 9.53 -11.51 6.36
CA ARG A 177 8.93 -12.69 7.00
C ARG A 177 7.91 -12.35 8.10
N LEU A 178 7.97 -11.14 8.64
CA LEU A 178 7.04 -10.65 9.65
C LEU A 178 6.17 -9.57 9.03
N VAL A 179 4.87 -9.62 9.29
CA VAL A 179 3.92 -8.61 8.83
C VAL A 179 3.10 -8.09 10.00
N ALA A 180 2.85 -6.78 10.00
CA ALA A 180 1.95 -6.13 10.94
C ALA A 180 0.87 -5.38 10.17
N MET A 181 -0.38 -5.79 10.37
CA MET A 181 -1.51 -5.12 9.75
C MET A 181 -1.94 -3.93 10.61
N ILE A 182 -1.83 -2.72 10.07
CA ILE A 182 -2.11 -1.47 10.79
C ILE A 182 -2.99 -0.60 9.89
N ASP A 183 -4.12 -0.15 10.40
CA ASP A 183 -5.01 0.75 9.67
C ASP A 183 -4.29 2.07 9.38
N VAL A 184 -4.56 2.70 8.23
CA VAL A 184 -3.82 3.88 7.76
C VAL A 184 -3.92 5.08 8.70
N ASP A 185 -4.99 5.13 9.50
CA ASP A 185 -5.26 6.20 10.47
C ASP A 185 -4.44 6.04 11.76
N LEU A 186 -3.69 4.94 11.90
CA LEU A 186 -2.91 4.62 13.09
C LEU A 186 -1.42 4.77 12.78
N LEU A 187 -0.73 5.53 13.62
CA LEU A 187 0.72 5.71 13.52
C LEU A 187 1.44 4.54 14.18
N VAL A 188 2.55 4.14 13.56
CA VAL A 188 3.41 3.08 14.10
C VAL A 188 4.35 3.69 15.11
N SER A 189 4.60 2.98 16.21
CA SER A 189 5.50 3.49 17.21
C SER A 189 6.92 3.67 16.67
N SER A 190 7.48 4.85 16.89
CA SER A 190 8.87 5.13 16.51
C SER A 190 9.86 4.19 17.21
N SER A 191 9.54 3.83 18.47
CA SER A 191 10.31 2.88 19.28
C SER A 191 10.23 1.44 18.79
N LEU A 192 9.19 1.08 18.03
CA LEU A 192 9.09 -0.25 17.43
C LEU A 192 10.20 -0.47 16.39
N THR A 193 10.57 0.58 15.64
CA THR A 193 11.70 0.47 14.69
C THR A 193 12.97 0.10 15.45
N ASP A 194 13.31 0.87 16.50
CA ASP A 194 14.53 0.65 17.29
C ASP A 194 14.51 -0.74 17.96
N TRP A 195 13.33 -1.17 18.43
CA TRP A 195 13.15 -2.50 19.02
C TRP A 195 13.39 -3.62 17.98
N MET A 196 12.98 -3.42 16.73
CA MET A 196 13.17 -4.37 15.63
C MET A 196 14.59 -4.39 15.05
N GLU A 197 15.44 -3.41 15.37
CA GLU A 197 16.87 -3.44 15.01
C GLU A 197 17.67 -4.43 15.88
N VAL A 198 17.15 -4.78 17.07
CA VAL A 198 17.77 -5.77 17.96
C VAL A 198 17.49 -7.18 17.45
N LYS A 199 18.55 -7.92 17.09
CA LYS A 199 18.44 -9.27 16.51
C LYS A 199 17.62 -10.25 17.38
N ASP A 200 17.83 -10.25 18.70
CA ASP A 200 17.15 -11.17 19.62
C ASP A 200 15.63 -10.96 19.64
N ASN A 201 15.20 -9.71 19.49
CA ASN A 201 13.79 -9.33 19.42
C ASN A 201 13.14 -9.86 18.13
N VAL A 202 13.84 -9.72 17.00
CA VAL A 202 13.42 -10.29 15.71
C VAL A 202 13.34 -11.81 15.78
N ASP A 203 14.39 -12.46 16.29
CA ASP A 203 14.46 -13.92 16.40
C ASP A 203 13.34 -14.45 17.30
N TYR A 204 13.05 -13.75 18.40
CA TYR A 204 11.90 -14.04 19.25
C TYR A 204 10.60 -13.98 18.45
N LEU A 205 10.27 -12.86 17.80
CA LEU A 205 9.04 -12.73 17.02
C LEU A 205 8.93 -13.79 15.92
N GLN A 206 10.01 -14.07 15.19
CA GLN A 206 10.00 -15.07 14.13
C GLN A 206 9.71 -16.48 14.65
N ARG A 207 10.31 -16.88 15.78
CA ARG A 207 10.01 -18.17 16.40
C ARG A 207 8.57 -18.26 16.87
N GLU A 208 8.07 -17.22 17.54
CA GLU A 208 6.72 -17.20 18.09
C GLU A 208 5.65 -17.18 16.98
N CYS A 209 5.86 -16.40 15.92
CA CYS A 209 5.00 -16.40 14.73
C CYS A 209 5.05 -17.75 14.00
N ALA A 210 6.21 -18.40 13.90
CA ALA A 210 6.32 -19.75 13.34
C ALA A 210 5.55 -20.79 14.19
N ALA A 211 5.45 -20.56 15.50
CA ALA A 211 4.60 -21.33 16.41
C ALA A 211 3.12 -20.93 16.37
N LYS A 212 2.68 -20.20 15.33
CA LYS A 212 1.31 -19.71 15.12
C LYS A 212 0.80 -18.78 16.23
N ARG A 213 1.70 -18.07 16.91
CA ARG A 213 1.31 -16.99 17.83
C ARG A 213 1.15 -15.69 17.07
N VAL A 214 0.17 -14.89 17.48
CA VAL A 214 -0.10 -13.56 16.93
C VAL A 214 0.21 -12.53 17.99
N PHE A 215 0.86 -11.46 17.60
CA PHE A 215 1.15 -10.32 18.46
C PHE A 215 0.16 -9.20 18.16
N VAL A 216 -0.41 -8.63 19.22
CA VAL A 216 -1.24 -7.44 19.12
C VAL A 216 -0.35 -6.25 19.43
N LEU A 217 -0.13 -5.39 18.43
CA LEU A 217 0.58 -4.13 18.62
C LEU A 217 -0.41 -3.10 19.19
N PRO A 218 -0.07 -2.40 20.29
CA PRO A 218 -0.88 -1.28 20.76
C PRO A 218 -0.85 -0.18 19.70
N ALA A 219 -2.01 0.16 19.15
CA ALA A 219 -2.12 0.95 17.91
C ALA A 219 -2.27 2.46 18.14
N PHE A 220 -1.99 2.95 19.35
CA PHE A 220 -2.10 4.37 19.70
C PHE A 220 -0.74 4.91 20.12
N GLU A 221 -0.10 5.67 19.24
CA GLU A 221 0.90 6.65 19.66
C GLU A 221 0.48 8.02 19.14
N THR A 222 -0.14 8.81 20.01
CA THR A 222 -0.29 10.25 19.76
C THR A 222 1.10 10.89 19.89
N PRO A 223 1.47 11.87 19.05
CA PRO A 223 2.67 12.67 19.29
C PRO A 223 2.71 13.10 20.75
N ARG A 224 3.89 13.08 21.37
CA ARG A 224 4.05 13.48 22.77
C ARG A 224 3.54 14.91 22.91
N ASN A 225 2.33 15.10 23.44
CA ASN A 225 1.80 16.43 23.69
C ASN A 225 2.47 16.93 24.98
N PRO A 226 3.35 17.95 24.91
CA PRO A 226 4.03 18.46 26.10
C PRO A 226 3.04 19.06 27.12
N ASP A 227 1.81 19.38 26.70
CA ASP A 227 0.72 19.85 27.53
C ASP A 227 -0.53 18.97 27.37
N ALA A 228 -0.53 17.83 28.06
CA ALA A 228 -1.68 16.93 28.11
C ALA A 228 -2.96 17.64 28.58
N ALA A 229 -2.85 18.65 29.44
CA ALA A 229 -4.01 19.40 29.93
C ALA A 229 -4.62 20.29 28.83
N ALA A 230 -3.79 20.89 27.97
CA ALA A 230 -4.29 21.59 26.77
C ALA A 230 -4.99 20.63 25.81
N ALA A 231 -4.46 19.42 25.62
CA ALA A 231 -5.10 18.40 24.80
C ALA A 231 -6.49 18.02 25.32
N HIS A 232 -6.62 17.80 26.64
CA HIS A 232 -7.89 17.46 27.28
C HIS A 232 -8.90 18.60 27.16
N ARG A 233 -8.48 19.86 27.41
CA ARG A 233 -9.35 21.03 27.20
C ARG A 233 -9.83 21.15 25.75
N MET A 234 -8.95 20.89 24.78
CA MET A 234 -9.32 20.92 23.36
C MET A 234 -10.31 19.81 23.03
N ALA A 235 -10.11 18.60 23.56
CA ALA A 235 -11.04 17.49 23.38
C ALA A 235 -12.41 17.77 24.02
N GLU A 236 -12.45 18.31 25.23
CA GLU A 236 -13.67 18.75 25.91
C GLU A 236 -14.40 19.84 25.11
N GLN A 237 -13.67 20.83 24.58
CA GLN A 237 -14.23 21.87 23.71
C GLN A 237 -14.80 21.28 22.42
N ALA A 238 -14.13 20.30 21.80
CA ALA A 238 -14.61 19.63 20.61
C ALA A 238 -15.90 18.84 20.90
N VAL A 239 -15.97 18.11 22.01
CA VAL A 239 -17.17 17.36 22.44
C VAL A 239 -18.35 18.29 22.72
N ALA A 240 -18.10 19.46 23.29
CA ALA A 240 -19.13 20.45 23.57
C ALA A 240 -19.54 21.29 22.34
N SER A 241 -18.84 21.17 21.21
CA SER A 241 -19.09 21.94 20.00
C SER A 241 -20.17 21.31 19.12
N ASP A 242 -20.92 22.16 18.41
CA ASP A 242 -21.74 21.70 17.29
C ASP A 242 -20.88 21.40 16.05
N LYS A 243 -21.51 20.89 14.98
CA LYS A 243 -20.83 20.54 13.74
C LYS A 243 -20.02 21.72 13.16
N LYS A 244 -20.55 22.94 13.23
CA LYS A 244 -19.88 24.14 12.71
C LYS A 244 -18.66 24.50 13.55
N GLY A 245 -18.75 24.33 14.87
CA GLY A 245 -17.63 24.47 15.79
C GLY A 245 -16.53 23.47 15.50
N LEU A 246 -16.87 22.20 15.25
CA LEU A 246 -15.91 21.17 14.85
C LEU A 246 -15.23 21.49 13.50
N GLU A 247 -15.99 21.90 12.49
CA GLU A 247 -15.44 22.36 11.20
C GLU A 247 -14.47 23.54 11.36
N ALA A 248 -14.75 24.45 12.29
CA ALA A 248 -13.86 25.56 12.62
C ALA A 248 -12.58 25.09 13.32
N LEU A 249 -12.63 24.06 14.16
CA LEU A 249 -11.45 23.48 14.81
C LEU A 249 -10.58 22.71 13.81
N VAL A 250 -11.19 21.93 12.91
CA VAL A 250 -10.50 21.19 11.82
C VAL A 250 -9.84 22.15 10.84
N SER A 251 -10.55 23.19 10.39
CA SER A 251 -9.99 24.18 9.44
C SER A 251 -8.80 24.96 10.01
N LYS A 252 -8.75 25.14 11.34
CA LYS A 252 -7.60 25.71 12.07
C LYS A 252 -6.51 24.69 12.38
N ARG A 253 -6.66 23.42 11.99
CA ARG A 253 -5.75 22.31 12.31
C ARG A 253 -5.53 22.11 13.81
N LEU A 254 -6.54 22.39 14.63
CA LEU A 254 -6.49 22.20 16.09
C LEU A 254 -6.91 20.78 16.51
N VAL A 255 -7.67 20.10 15.65
CA VAL A 255 -8.00 18.69 15.71
C VAL A 255 -7.88 18.11 14.30
N HIS A 256 -7.37 16.89 14.19
CA HIS A 256 -7.25 16.17 12.92
C HIS A 256 -8.52 15.36 12.66
N GLN A 257 -8.84 15.17 11.38
CA GLN A 257 -9.93 14.32 10.92
C GLN A 257 -9.41 12.95 10.52
#